data_AF-A0A7X3PNY7-F1
#
_entry.id   AF-A0A7X3PNY7-F1
#
_cell.length_a   1.000
_cell.length_b   1.000
_cell.length_c   1.000
_cell.angle_alpha   90.00
_cell.angle_beta   90.00
_cell.angle_gamma   90.00
#
_symmetry.space_group_name_H-M   'P 1'
#
loop_
_entity.id
_entity.type
_entity.pdbx_description
1 polymer ?
#
loop_
_entity_poly.entity_id
_entity_poly.type
_entity_poly.pdbx_seq_one_letter_code
_entity_poly.pdbx_strand_id
1 'polypeptide(L)'
;MHKLLVTYTRPRDVDAFEKHFGEVHAPMVRRIPGLKKLVINRITGNSIGTDPSLYLIVGLQFGPREDFDAAMASEENAAAGQDAVEFCRATGSRFEVLIAHED
;
A
#
# COMPACT_ATOMS: atom_id res chain seq x y z
N MET A 1 -1.55 -11.77 -13.37
CA MET A 1 -0.80 -11.68 -12.08
C MET A 1 -1.73 -11.24 -10.96
N HIS A 2 -1.65 -11.86 -9.79
CA HIS A 2 -2.43 -11.43 -8.62
C HIS A 2 -1.81 -10.20 -7.96
N LYS A 3 -2.66 -9.28 -7.48
CA LYS A 3 -2.22 -8.04 -6.85
C LYS A 3 -3.05 -7.67 -5.62
N LEU A 4 -2.38 -6.99 -4.70
CA LEU A 4 -3.05 -5.98 -3.89
C LEU A 4 -2.81 -4.60 -4.50
N LEU A 5 -3.88 -3.82 -4.62
CA LEU A 5 -3.83 -2.38 -4.86
C LEU A 5 -4.25 -1.68 -3.59
N VAL A 6 -3.40 -0.81 -3.07
CA VAL A 6 -3.65 -0.04 -1.86
C VAL A 6 -3.67 1.43 -2.22
N THR A 7 -4.78 2.11 -1.92
CA THR A 7 -4.89 3.55 -2.08
C THR A 7 -4.68 4.23 -0.73
N TYR A 8 -4.05 5.40 -0.73
CA TYR A 8 -3.90 6.24 0.45
C TYR A 8 -4.39 7.63 0.11
N THR A 9 -5.24 8.20 0.95
CA THR A 9 -5.68 9.59 0.84
C THR A 9 -4.63 10.54 1.41
N ARG A 10 -4.69 11.82 1.01
CA ARG A 10 -3.76 12.85 1.49
C ARG A 10 -3.78 12.93 3.03
N PRO A 11 -2.65 12.63 3.70
CA PRO A 11 -2.55 12.78 5.15
C PRO A 11 -2.63 14.26 5.54
N ARG A 12 -3.04 14.52 6.79
CA ARG A 12 -2.96 15.87 7.39
C ARG A 12 -1.52 16.21 7.77
N ASP A 13 -0.74 15.21 8.17
CA ASP A 13 0.69 15.31 8.44
C ASP A 13 1.47 14.50 7.38
N VAL A 14 1.89 15.20 6.32
CA VAL A 14 2.56 14.59 5.17
C VAL A 14 3.96 14.09 5.53
N ASP A 15 4.71 14.86 6.32
CA ASP A 15 6.09 14.52 6.66
C ASP A 15 6.14 13.28 7.56
N ALA A 16 5.25 13.19 8.55
CA ALA A 16 5.12 12.00 9.38
C ALA A 16 4.68 10.77 8.57
N PHE A 17 3.76 10.94 7.61
CA PHE A 17 3.33 9.87 6.72
C PHE A 17 4.47 9.38 5.85
N GLU A 18 5.17 10.27 5.15
CA GLU A 18 6.27 9.90 4.25
C GLU A 18 7.40 9.21 5.00
N LYS A 19 7.76 9.73 6.17
CA LYS A 19 8.78 9.12 7.02
C LYS A 19 8.39 7.70 7.43
N HIS A 20 7.20 7.52 8.02
CA HIS A 20 6.76 6.20 8.47
C HIS A 20 6.56 5.23 7.29
N PHE A 21 5.96 5.71 6.20
CA PHE A 21 5.74 4.91 5.01
C PHE A 21 7.06 4.41 4.43
N GLY A 22 8.06 5.29 4.30
CA GLY A 22 9.36 4.96 3.71
C GLY A 22 10.27 4.14 4.62
N GLU A 23 10.34 4.48 5.91
CA GLU A 23 11.30 3.89 6.86
C GLU A 23 10.76 2.63 7.57
N VAL A 24 9.44 2.49 7.68
CA VAL A 24 8.80 1.39 8.45
C VAL A 24 7.90 0.55 7.56
N HIS A 25 6.84 1.15 7.00
CA HIS A 25 5.78 0.40 6.32
C HIS A 25 6.28 -0.31 5.06
N ALA A 26 6.95 0.41 4.16
CA ALA A 26 7.41 -0.16 2.90
C ALA A 26 8.49 -1.24 3.08
N PRO A 27 9.42 -1.16 4.06
CA PRO A 27 10.27 -2.29 4.45
C PRO A 27 9.50 -3.50 4.97
N MET A 28 8.44 -3.31 5.77
CA MET A 28 7.58 -4.41 6.24
C MET A 28 6.87 -5.09 5.07
N VAL A 29 6.26 -4.30 4.17
CA VAL A 29 5.61 -4.83 2.96
C VAL A 29 6.57 -5.65 2.11
N ARG A 30 7.83 -5.22 1.98
CA ARG A 30 8.86 -5.96 1.22
C ARG A 30 9.20 -7.34 1.81
N ARG A 31 8.85 -7.61 3.06
CA ARG A 31 9.06 -8.90 3.72
C ARG A 31 7.92 -9.89 3.50
N ILE A 32 6.80 -9.45 2.93
CA ILE A 32 5.66 -10.34 2.65
C ILE A 32 6.14 -11.47 1.71
N PRO A 33 5.97 -12.74 2.09
CA PRO A 33 6.43 -13.87 1.29
C PRO A 33 5.74 -13.88 -0.08
N GLY A 34 6.47 -14.29 -1.12
CA GLY A 34 5.93 -14.37 -2.48
C GLY A 34 5.79 -13.04 -3.22
N LEU A 35 6.05 -11.89 -2.59
CA LEU A 35 6.04 -10.58 -3.24
C LEU A 35 7.08 -10.52 -4.36
N LYS A 36 6.63 -10.30 -5.59
CA LYS A 36 7.51 -10.20 -6.78
C LYS A 36 7.88 -8.76 -7.08
N LYS A 37 6.97 -7.81 -6.84
CA LYS A 37 7.19 -6.39 -7.10
C LYS A 37 6.36 -5.51 -6.18
N LEU A 38 7.00 -4.47 -5.66
CA LEU A 38 6.34 -3.34 -5.01
C LEU A 38 6.41 -2.13 -5.92
N VAL A 39 5.26 -1.58 -6.31
CA VAL A 39 5.13 -0.36 -7.11
C VAL A 39 4.49 0.71 -6.24
N ILE A 40 5.12 1.88 -6.13
CA ILE A 40 4.61 3.01 -5.36
C ILE A 40 4.41 4.17 -6.31
N ASN A 41 3.15 4.59 -6.50
CA ASN A 41 2.80 5.70 -7.37
C ASN A 41 2.40 6.88 -6.49
N ARG A 42 3.13 7.99 -6.59
CA ARG A 42 2.75 9.26 -5.96
C ARG A 42 1.82 10.03 -6.88
N ILE A 43 0.68 10.43 -6.35
CA ILE A 43 -0.32 11.17 -7.11
C ILE A 43 0.02 12.66 -7.05
N THR A 44 0.35 13.23 -8.21
CA THR A 44 0.77 14.63 -8.35
C THR A 44 -0.31 15.55 -8.91
N GLY A 45 -1.44 14.99 -9.36
CA GLY A 45 -2.57 15.74 -9.90
C GLY A 45 -3.60 14.80 -10.55
N ASN A 46 -4.65 15.39 -11.14
CA ASN A 46 -5.59 14.68 -11.99
C ASN A 46 -5.79 15.40 -13.33
N SER A 47 -6.41 14.71 -14.29
CA SER A 47 -6.58 15.19 -15.67
C SER A 47 -7.53 16.39 -15.82
N ILE A 48 -8.30 16.72 -14.78
CA ILE A 48 -9.31 17.80 -14.80
C ILE A 48 -8.87 19.03 -13.99
N GLY A 49 -7.63 19.06 -13.50
CA GLY A 49 -7.04 20.21 -12.80
C GLY A 49 -7.58 20.46 -11.39
N THR A 50 -8.18 19.45 -10.75
CA THR A 50 -8.59 19.52 -9.34
C THR A 50 -7.60 18.77 -8.46
N ASP A 51 -7.59 19.08 -7.17
CA ASP A 51 -6.74 18.36 -6.22
C ASP A 51 -7.29 16.96 -5.97
N PRO A 52 -6.53 15.89 -6.27
CA PRO A 52 -6.97 14.53 -6.00
C PRO A 52 -6.99 14.26 -4.49
N SER A 53 -8.00 13.53 -4.03
CA SER A 53 -8.05 13.03 -2.65
C SER A 53 -6.97 11.99 -2.38
N LEU A 54 -6.54 11.26 -3.41
CA LEU A 54 -5.50 10.25 -3.35
C LEU A 54 -4.11 10.89 -3.33
N TYR A 55 -3.24 10.30 -2.52
CA TYR A 55 -1.85 10.67 -2.31
C TYR A 55 -0.89 9.60 -2.83
N LEU A 56 -1.16 8.33 -2.51
CA LEU A 56 -0.43 7.18 -3.06
C LEU A 56 -1.39 6.14 -3.64
N ILE A 57 -0.93 5.45 -4.68
CA ILE A 57 -1.45 4.16 -5.12
C ILE A 57 -0.29 3.17 -5.11
N VAL A 58 -0.39 2.13 -4.29
CA VAL A 58 0.64 1.12 -4.08
C VAL A 58 0.16 -0.19 -4.66
N GLY A 59 0.99 -0.84 -5.49
CA GLY A 59 0.72 -2.15 -6.05
C GLY A 59 1.70 -3.18 -5.52
N LEU A 60 1.19 -4.24 -4.91
CA LEU A 60 1.96 -5.43 -4.54
C LEU A 60 1.63 -6.51 -5.56
N GLN A 61 2.61 -6.92 -6.35
CA GLN A 61 2.44 -7.97 -7.35
C GLN A 61 2.97 -9.30 -6.83
N PHE A 62 2.16 -10.34 -6.97
CA PHE A 62 2.47 -11.70 -6.57
C PHE A 62 2.54 -12.62 -7.80
N GLY A 63 3.09 -13.81 -7.60
CA GLY A 63 3.17 -14.86 -8.61
C GLY A 63 1.82 -15.53 -8.89
N PRO A 64 1.80 -16.86 -9.05
CA PRO A 64 0.57 -17.63 -9.19
C PRO A 64 -0.37 -17.47 -7.98
N ARG A 65 -1.60 -17.97 -8.09
CA ARG A 65 -2.61 -17.84 -7.05
C ARG A 65 -2.16 -18.39 -5.69
N GLU A 66 -1.42 -19.49 -5.69
CA GLU A 66 -0.89 -20.12 -4.47
C GLU A 66 0.09 -19.21 -3.71
N ASP A 67 0.99 -18.52 -4.43
CA ASP A 67 1.91 -17.53 -3.84
C ASP A 67 1.13 -16.38 -3.20
N PHE A 68 0.05 -15.93 -3.86
CA PHE A 68 -0.81 -14.87 -3.35
C PHE A 68 -1.56 -15.30 -2.08
N ASP A 69 -2.18 -16.48 -2.10
CA ASP A 69 -2.94 -16.97 -0.94
C ASP A 69 -2.01 -17.20 0.27
N ALA A 70 -0.81 -17.73 0.05
CA ALA A 70 0.22 -17.87 1.08
C ALA A 70 0.68 -16.51 1.62
N ALA A 71 0.86 -15.51 0.75
CA ALA A 71 1.18 -14.15 1.15
C ALA A 71 0.09 -13.55 2.04
N MET A 72 -1.18 -13.73 1.69
CA MET A 72 -2.30 -13.16 2.45
C MET A 72 -2.45 -13.79 3.84
N ALA A 73 -2.12 -15.08 3.98
CA ALA A 73 -2.15 -15.82 5.24
C ALA A 73 -0.91 -15.58 6.14
N SER A 74 0.09 -14.84 5.66
CA SER A 74 1.36 -14.67 6.37
C SER A 74 1.28 -13.70 7.56
N GLU A 75 2.15 -13.91 8.56
CA GLU A 75 2.30 -13.01 9.70
C GLU A 75 2.83 -11.64 9.24
N GLU A 76 3.68 -11.61 8.21
CA GLU A 76 4.22 -10.38 7.63
C GLU A 76 3.12 -9.51 7.01
N ASN A 77 2.16 -10.11 6.31
CA ASN A 77 1.01 -9.38 5.75
C ASN A 77 0.08 -8.87 6.87
N ALA A 78 -0.17 -9.69 7.89
CA ALA A 78 -0.95 -9.27 9.05
C ALA A 78 -0.29 -8.07 9.77
N ALA A 79 1.02 -8.13 9.99
CA ALA A 79 1.79 -7.06 10.62
C ALA A 79 1.80 -5.78 9.77
N ALA A 80 1.98 -5.88 8.44
CA ALA A 80 1.90 -4.73 7.54
C ALA A 80 0.50 -4.09 7.53
N GLY A 81 -0.55 -4.90 7.61
CA GLY A 81 -1.93 -4.42 7.72
C GLY A 81 -2.19 -3.68 9.04
N GLN A 82 -1.69 -4.20 10.17
CA GLN A 82 -1.79 -3.53 11.47
C GLN A 82 -1.05 -2.19 11.48
N ASP A 83 0.19 -2.18 10.98
CA ASP A 83 0.98 -0.95 10.84
C ASP A 83 0.24 0.10 9.99
N ALA A 84 -0.34 -0.31 8.85
CA ALA A 84 -1.15 0.57 8.00
C ALA A 84 -2.30 1.25 8.75
N VAL A 85 -3.04 0.51 9.58
CA VAL A 85 -4.10 1.07 10.43
C VAL A 85 -3.55 2.13 11.37
N GLU A 86 -2.44 1.85 12.03
CA GLU A 86 -1.87 2.74 13.04
C GLU A 86 -1.31 4.04 12.45
N PHE A 87 -0.46 3.95 11.43
CA PHE A 87 0.20 5.13 10.88
C PHE A 87 -0.74 5.99 10.03
N CYS A 88 -1.70 5.39 9.31
CA CYS A 88 -2.72 6.16 8.61
C CYS A 88 -3.60 6.94 9.61
N ARG A 89 -4.03 6.29 10.71
CA ARG A 89 -4.78 6.96 11.77
C ARG A 89 -3.98 8.12 12.38
N ALA A 90 -2.70 7.90 12.69
CA ALA A 90 -1.84 8.90 13.31
C ALA A 90 -1.62 10.13 12.40
N THR A 91 -1.50 9.92 11.10
CA THR A 91 -1.20 10.98 10.11
C THR A 91 -2.47 11.60 9.50
N GLY A 92 -3.64 11.03 9.78
CA GLY A 92 -4.92 11.45 9.21
C GLY A 92 -5.17 10.98 7.78
N SER A 93 -4.39 10.02 7.27
CA SER A 93 -4.70 9.33 6.02
C SER A 93 -5.75 8.24 6.25
N ARG A 94 -6.49 7.92 5.19
CA ARG A 94 -7.32 6.72 5.06
C ARG A 94 -6.78 5.88 3.92
N PHE A 95 -6.88 4.57 4.05
CA PHE A 95 -6.47 3.63 3.01
C PHE A 95 -7.57 2.64 2.68
N GLU A 96 -7.50 2.09 1.47
CA GLU A 96 -8.35 0.99 1.00
C GLU A 96 -7.46 -0.08 0.38
N VAL A 97 -7.75 -1.35 0.67
CA VAL A 97 -7.04 -2.50 0.11
C VAL A 97 -7.97 -3.22 -0.85
N LEU A 98 -7.53 -3.38 -2.09
CA LEU A 98 -8.27 -4.01 -3.17
C LEU A 98 -7.50 -5.23 -3.67
N ILE A 99 -8.20 -6.31 -3.95
CA ILE A 99 -7.63 -7.48 -4.64
C ILE A 99 -7.88 -7.29 -6.14
N ALA A 100 -6.82 -7.38 -6.93
CA ALA A 100 -6.89 -7.19 -8.38
C ALA A 100 -6.17 -8.31 -9.13
N HIS A 101 -6.60 -8.52 -10.38
CA HIS A 101 -5.89 -9.31 -11.38
C HIS A 101 -5.37 -8.36 -12.47
N GLU A 102 -4.10 -8.48 -12.82
CA GLU A 102 -3.52 -7.84 -14.01
C GLU A 102 -3.37 -8.89 -15.10
N ASP A 103 -3.90 -8.59 -16.28
CA ASP A 103 -3.83 -9.47 -17.45
C ASP A 103 -2.44 -9.48 -18.11
#